data_AF-A0A6G3MN19-F1
#
_entry.id   AF-A0A6G3MN19-F1
#
_cell.length_a   1.000
_cell.length_b   1.000
_cell.length_c   1.000
_cell.angle_alpha   90.00
_cell.angle_beta   90.00
_cell.angle_gamma   90.00
#
_symmetry.space_group_name_H-M   'P 1'
#
loop_
_entity.id
_entity.type
_entity.pdbx_description
1 polymer ?
#
loop_
_entity_poly.entity_id
_entity_poly.type
_entity_poly.pdbx_seq_one_letter_code
_entity_poly.pdbx_strand_id
1 'polypeptide(L)'
;YYHLNADGLFIGYKDENNLNSVLNKFCVRNSIIKTDEQNLNFFSIRFLKNNTFIERLFRCKDQEERDEWIEALQKIKQIHGRTQSRTESDLNLEIEEPDE
;
A
#
# COMPACT_ATOMS: atom_id res chain seq x y z
N TYR A 1 3.66 7.86 -9.11
CA TYR A 1 2.19 7.72 -9.25
C TYR A 1 1.74 6.45 -8.54
N TYR A 2 0.57 6.41 -7.89
CA TYR A 2 0.14 5.25 -7.07
C TYR A 2 -1.27 4.77 -7.42
N HIS A 3 -1.45 3.44 -7.42
CA HIS A 3 -2.73 2.75 -7.61
C HIS A 3 -3.04 1.86 -6.41
N LEU A 4 -4.28 1.92 -5.95
CA LEU A 4 -4.85 0.97 -4.99
C LEU A 4 -5.88 0.11 -5.72
N ASN A 5 -5.59 -1.17 -5.86
CA ASN A 5 -6.48 -2.11 -6.52
C ASN A 5 -7.53 -2.64 -5.54
N ALA A 6 -8.65 -3.13 -6.08
CA ALA A 6 -9.75 -3.70 -5.29
C ALA A 6 -9.34 -4.97 -4.53
N ASP A 7 -8.32 -5.69 -4.99
CA ASP A 7 -7.72 -6.82 -4.27
C ASP A 7 -6.80 -6.36 -3.13
N GLY A 8 -6.58 -5.07 -2.94
CA GLY A 8 -5.70 -4.53 -1.91
C GLY A 8 -4.21 -4.59 -2.23
N LEU A 9 -3.86 -4.77 -3.49
CA LEU A 9 -2.53 -4.47 -3.98
C LEU A 9 -2.35 -2.95 -4.14
N PHE A 10 -1.27 -2.42 -3.57
CA PHE A 10 -0.89 -1.01 -3.68
C PHE A 10 0.41 -0.90 -4.47
N ILE A 11 0.34 -0.26 -5.63
CA ILE A 11 1.43 -0.20 -6.61
C ILE A 11 1.84 1.25 -6.84
N GLY A 12 3.12 1.52 -6.71
CA GLY A 12 3.74 2.79 -7.08
C GLY A 12 4.54 2.64 -8.37
N TYR A 13 4.28 3.53 -9.32
CA TYR A 13 4.98 3.64 -10.59
C TYR A 13 5.89 4.87 -10.60
N LYS A 14 7.05 4.74 -11.24
CA LYS A 14 7.96 5.86 -11.48
C LYS A 14 7.37 6.84 -12.49
N ASP A 15 6.68 6.32 -13.51
CA ASP A 15 5.98 7.09 -14.55
C ASP A 15 4.55 6.56 -14.69
N GLU A 16 3.57 7.47 -14.66
CA GLU A 16 2.15 7.14 -14.79
C GLU A 16 1.77 6.55 -16.15
N ASN A 17 2.53 6.88 -17.20
CA ASN A 17 2.26 6.42 -18.57
C ASN A 17 2.95 5.09 -18.89
N ASN A 18 3.79 4.59 -17.97
CA ASN A 18 4.54 3.36 -18.15
C ASN A 18 4.23 2.37 -17.02
N LEU A 19 3.27 1.48 -17.24
CA LEU A 19 2.87 0.45 -16.28
C LEU A 19 3.98 -0.59 -16.01
N ASN A 20 5.03 -0.64 -16.83
CA ASN A 20 6.19 -1.50 -16.55
C ASN A 20 7.17 -0.83 -15.57
N SER A 21 6.97 0.45 -15.24
CA SER A 21 7.85 1.21 -14.33
C SER A 21 7.49 1.02 -12.84
N VAL A 22 7.14 -0.20 -12.45
CA VAL A 22 6.80 -0.53 -11.05
C VAL A 22 8.00 -0.29 -10.15
N LEU A 23 7.82 0.60 -9.17
CA LEU A 23 8.84 0.97 -8.19
C LEU A 23 8.51 0.45 -6.79
N ASN A 24 7.23 0.43 -6.44
CA ASN A 24 6.75 -0.09 -5.16
C ASN A 24 5.56 -1.00 -5.41
N LYS A 25 5.50 -2.12 -4.69
CA LYS A 25 4.36 -3.04 -4.75
C LYS A 25 4.23 -3.73 -3.39
N PHE A 26 3.08 -3.59 -2.73
CA PHE A 26 2.80 -4.27 -1.47
C PHE A 26 1.30 -4.44 -1.23
N CYS A 27 0.94 -5.40 -0.38
CA CYS A 27 -0.45 -5.67 -0.02
C CYS A 27 -0.86 -4.88 1.23
N VAL A 28 -1.99 -4.17 1.18
CA VAL A 28 -2.47 -3.34 2.30
C VAL A 28 -3.35 -4.10 3.29
N ARG A 29 -3.80 -5.33 2.96
CA ARG A 29 -4.73 -6.11 3.78
C ARG A 29 -4.22 -6.31 5.22
N ASN A 30 -2.92 -6.59 5.37
CA ASN A 30 -2.26 -6.87 6.64
C ASN A 30 -1.30 -5.75 7.08
N SER A 31 -1.54 -4.52 6.62
CA SER A 31 -0.73 -3.34 6.98
C SER A 31 -1.32 -2.56 8.15
N ILE A 32 -0.55 -1.64 8.72
CA ILE A 32 -1.00 -0.62 9.68
C ILE A 32 -0.88 0.73 8.99
N ILE A 33 -1.97 1.48 8.95
CA ILE A 33 -2.00 2.85 8.41
C ILE A 33 -1.88 3.78 9.61
N LYS A 34 -0.98 4.76 9.53
CA LYS A 34 -0.78 5.79 10.55
C LYS A 34 -0.94 7.16 9.94
N THR A 35 -1.60 8.04 10.68
CA THR A 35 -1.67 9.47 10.39
C THR A 35 -0.73 10.21 11.32
N ASP A 36 -0.18 11.31 10.84
CA ASP A 36 0.58 12.21 11.69
C ASP A 36 -0.34 12.96 12.67
N GLU A 37 0.08 13.09 13.93
CA GLU A 37 -0.73 13.73 14.99
C GLU A 37 -0.85 15.26 14.78
N GLN A 38 0.10 15.87 14.06
CA GLN A 38 0.10 17.30 13.78
C GLN A 38 -0.75 17.66 12.55
N ASN A 39 -1.55 16.71 12.04
CA ASN A 39 -2.43 16.88 10.88
C ASN A 39 -1.71 17.37 9.62
N LEU A 40 -0.44 17.00 9.45
CA LEU A 40 0.27 17.27 8.20
C LEU A 40 -0.35 16.45 7.05
N ASN A 41 -0.11 16.86 5.81
CA ASN A 41 -0.57 16.17 4.60
C ASN A 41 0.25 14.88 4.35
N PHE A 42 0.43 14.04 5.37
CA PHE A 42 1.19 12.80 5.31
C PHE A 42 0.44 11.66 5.99
N PHE A 43 0.68 10.45 5.49
CA PHE A 43 0.32 9.21 6.16
C PHE A 43 1.42 8.19 5.94
N SER A 44 1.54 7.19 6.83
CA SER A 44 2.44 6.06 6.62
C SER A 44 1.69 4.75 6.56
N ILE A 45 2.23 3.81 5.78
CA ILE A 45 1.78 2.42 5.75
C ILE A 45 2.94 1.55 6.21
N ARG A 46 2.72 0.80 7.29
CA ARG A 46 3.64 -0.20 7.81
C ARG A 46 3.16 -1.60 7.48
N PHE A 47 3.96 -2.40 6.80
CA PHE A 47 3.61 -3.76 6.36
C PHE A 47 4.80 -4.70 6.51
N LEU A 48 4.54 -6.01 6.48
CA LEU A 48 5.59 -7.03 6.49
C LEU A 48 6.00 -7.37 5.06
N LYS A 49 7.29 -7.33 4.75
CA LYS A 49 7.88 -7.83 3.50
C LYS A 49 9.07 -8.70 3.85
N ASN A 50 9.11 -9.96 3.40
CA ASN A 50 10.19 -10.91 3.63
C ASN A 50 10.65 -10.92 5.10
N ASN A 51 9.72 -11.16 6.03
CA ASN A 51 9.92 -11.16 7.49
C ASN A 51 10.45 -9.85 8.10
N THR A 52 10.50 -8.77 7.34
CA THR A 52 10.96 -7.45 7.79
C THR A 52 9.80 -6.46 7.78
N PHE A 53 9.61 -5.72 8.86
CA PHE A 53 8.63 -4.63 8.88
C PHE A 53 9.18 -3.45 8.10
N ILE A 54 8.46 -3.06 7.06
CA ILE A 54 8.76 -1.91 6.22
C ILE A 54 7.71 -0.83 6.49
N GLU A 55 8.18 0.42 6.62
CA GLU A 55 7.31 1.59 6.67
C GLU A 55 7.55 2.45 5.42
N ARG A 56 6.45 2.90 4.83
CA ARG A 56 6.45 3.83 3.69
C ARG A 56 5.66 5.07 4.09
N LEU A 57 6.31 6.22 4.00
CA LEU A 57 5.72 7.52 4.26
C LEU A 57 5.27 8.14 2.93
N PHE A 58 4.03 8.61 2.88
CA PHE A 58 3.40 9.23 1.73
C PHE A 58 3.07 10.67 2.07
N ARG A 59 3.36 11.57 1.12
CA ARG A 59 2.97 12.97 1.18
C ARG A 59 1.86 13.20 0.17
N CYS A 60 0.75 13.76 0.64
CA CYS A 60 -0.33 14.27 -0.18
C CYS A 60 -0.14 15.76 -0.44
N LYS A 61 -0.82 16.26 -1.46
CA LYS A 61 -0.89 17.67 -1.81
C LYS A 61 -1.59 18.47 -0.69
N ASP A 62 -2.70 17.96 -0.21
CA ASP A 62 -3.56 18.58 0.79
C ASP A 62 -4.15 17.53 1.75
N GLN A 63 -4.90 18.00 2.74
CA GLN A 63 -5.53 17.16 3.75
C GLN A 63 -6.67 16.33 3.17
N GLU A 64 -7.41 16.86 2.19
CA GLU A 64 -8.52 16.17 1.54
C GLU A 64 -8.02 14.93 0.79
N GLU A 65 -6.99 15.06 -0.04
CA GLU A 65 -6.37 13.92 -0.72
C GLU A 65 -5.84 12.88 0.29
N ARG A 66 -5.27 13.32 1.40
CA ARG A 66 -4.80 12.43 2.47
C ARG A 66 -5.96 11.62 3.05
N ASP A 67 -7.05 12.27 3.39
CA ASP A 67 -8.20 11.65 4.03
C ASP A 67 -8.91 10.68 3.06
N GLU A 68 -9.01 11.02 1.76
CA GLU A 68 -9.50 10.13 0.70
C GLU A 68 -8.64 8.86 0.57
N TRP A 69 -7.30 9.00 0.56
CA TRP A 69 -6.40 7.85 0.53
C TRP A 69 -6.59 6.94 1.73
N ILE A 70 -6.66 7.52 2.94
CA ILE A 70 -6.84 6.75 4.18
C ILE A 70 -8.18 6.02 4.17
N GLU A 71 -9.26 6.68 3.75
CA GLU A 71 -10.58 6.07 3.66
C GLU A 71 -10.58 4.87 2.70
N ALA A 72 -10.01 5.05 1.50
CA ALA A 72 -9.92 3.99 0.50
C ALA A 72 -9.11 2.79 1.00
N LEU A 73 -7.94 3.05 1.62
CA LEU A 73 -7.09 2.02 2.21
C LEU A 73 -7.80 1.26 3.34
N GLN A 74 -8.49 1.98 4.23
CA GLN A 74 -9.25 1.36 5.32
C GLN A 74 -10.43 0.52 4.78
N LYS A 75 -11.15 1.01 3.77
CA LYS A 75 -12.26 0.28 3.15
C LYS A 75 -11.80 -1.04 2.55
N ILE A 76 -10.70 -1.04 1.80
CA ILE A 76 -10.09 -2.26 1.27
C ILE A 76 -9.72 -3.23 2.40
N LYS A 77 -9.10 -2.73 3.47
CA LYS A 77 -8.77 -3.57 4.64
C LYS A 77 -10.02 -4.16 5.30
N GLN A 78 -11.10 -3.41 5.43
CA GLN A 78 -12.35 -3.89 6.03
C GLN A 78 -13.02 -4.98 5.18
N ILE A 79 -13.01 -4.82 3.85
CA ILE A 79 -13.54 -5.82 2.91
C ILE A 79 -12.82 -7.17 3.09
N HIS A 80 -11.48 -7.15 3.14
CA HIS A 80 -10.68 -8.37 3.20
C HIS A 80 -10.42 -8.88 4.63
N GLY A 81 -10.54 -8.03 5.64
CA GLY A 81 -10.40 -8.38 7.05
C GLY A 81 -11.51 -9.28 7.58
N ARG A 82 -12.67 -9.30 6.91
CA ARG A 82 -13.77 -10.25 7.22
C ARG A 82 -13.54 -11.65 6.62
N THR A 83 -12.60 -11.81 5.69
CA THR A 83 -12.43 -13.03 4.88
C THR A 83 -11.21 -13.87 5.24
N GLN A 84 -10.28 -13.39 6.08
CA GLN A 84 -9.04 -14.13 6.33
C GLN A 84 -9.17 -15.23 7.41
N SER A 85 -9.54 -16.43 6.96
CA SER A 85 -8.75 -17.61 7.34
C SER A 85 -7.43 -17.52 6.60
N ARG A 86 -6.31 -17.45 7.34
CA ARG A 86 -4.93 -17.33 6.83
C ARG A 86 -4.64 -18.37 5.73
N THR A 87 -4.19 -17.93 4.55
CA THR A 87 -3.42 -18.76 3.63
C THR A 87 -2.10 -18.06 3.28
N GLU A 88 -0.99 -18.80 3.38
CA GLU A 88 0.39 -18.32 3.24
C GLU A 88 0.73 -17.73 1.86
N SER A 89 -0.10 -17.95 0.85
CA SER A 89 0.07 -17.45 -0.52
C SER A 89 0.00 -15.93 -0.66
N ASP A 90 -0.66 -15.22 0.26
CA ASP A 90 -0.78 -13.74 0.23
C ASP A 90 0.51 -13.02 0.65
N LEU A 91 1.51 -13.75 1.19
CA LEU A 91 2.75 -13.18 1.70
C LEU A 91 3.91 -13.18 0.68
N ASN A 92 3.79 -13.91 -0.43
CA ASN A 92 4.87 -14.15 -1.40
C ASN A 92 4.66 -13.46 -2.76
N LEU A 93 4.25 -12.19 -2.78
CA LEU A 93 4.42 -11.35 -3.97
C LEU A 93 5.87 -10.82 -4.02
N GLU A 94 6.81 -11.73 -4.24
CA GLU A 94 8.16 -11.38 -4.68
C GLU A 94 8.06 -10.73 -6.06
N ILE A 95 8.62 -9.53 -6.17
CA ILE A 95 8.90 -8.93 -7.45
C ILE A 95 10.14 -9.71 -7.92
N GLU A 96 9.97 -10.63 -8.86
CA GLU A 96 11.12 -11.13 -9.62
C GLU A 96 11.74 -9.90 -10.30
N GLU A 97 12.97 -9.57 -9.91
CA GLU A 97 13.76 -8.61 -10.65
C GLU A 97 14.02 -9.23 -12.03
N PRO A 98 13.83 -8.49 -13.14
CA PRO A 98 14.13 -9.02 -14.45
C PRO A 98 15.65 -9.26 -14.52
N ASP A 99 16.04 -10.50 -14.81
CA ASP A 99 17.42 -10.86 -15.10
C ASP A 99 17.97 -9.95 -16.24
N GLU A 100 19.05 -9.22 -15.96
CA GLU A 100 19.91 -8.60 -16.99
C GLU A 100 20.83 -9.65 -17.65
#